data_AF-A0A7X3QG14-F1
#
_entry.id   AF-A0A7X3QG14-F1
#
_cell.length_a   1.000
_cell.length_b   1.000
_cell.length_c   1.000
_cell.angle_alpha   90.00
_cell.angle_beta   90.00
_cell.angle_gamma   90.00
#
_symmetry.space_group_name_H-M   'P 1'
#
loop_
_entity.id
_entity.type
_entity.pdbx_description
1 polymer ?
#
loop_
_entity_poly.entity_id
_entity_poly.type
_entity_poly.pdbx_seq_one_letter_code
_entity_poly.pdbx_strand_id
1 'polypeptide(L)'
;LRSGYSLAAHALAYGLLGVLVLHALAGGRWRDVTGRHAAGAVLIAGLYGLGDEIHQRFVPGRSAELLDLGADVAGALCGVLLVWACGIVLSIRQPGPGERP
;
A
#
# COMPACT_ATOMS: atom_id res chain seq x y z
N LEU A 1 -2.37 11.37 -26.08
CA LEU A 1 -2.42 9.92 -25.82
C LEU A 1 -2.17 9.70 -24.35
N ARG A 2 -3.09 9.03 -23.63
CA ARG A 2 -2.83 8.55 -22.28
C ARG A 2 -1.68 7.55 -22.36
N SER A 3 -0.58 7.84 -21.68
CA SER A 3 0.51 6.88 -21.58
C SER A 3 0.12 5.93 -20.45
N GLY A 4 -0.29 4.68 -20.74
CA GLY A 4 -0.63 3.69 -19.69
C GLY A 4 0.47 3.51 -18.63
N TYR A 5 1.67 3.98 -18.95
CA TYR A 5 2.81 4.15 -18.07
C TYR A 5 2.55 5.05 -16.85
N SER A 6 1.72 6.11 -16.92
CA SER A 6 1.42 6.95 -15.75
C SER A 6 0.55 6.21 -14.74
N LEU A 7 -0.49 5.53 -15.23
CA LEU A 7 -1.39 4.73 -14.40
C LEU A 7 -0.65 3.57 -13.71
N ALA A 8 0.20 2.88 -14.46
CA ALA A 8 1.03 1.80 -13.91
C ALA A 8 2.05 2.33 -12.89
N ALA A 9 2.66 3.49 -13.14
CA ALA A 9 3.59 4.11 -12.19
C ALA A 9 2.89 4.52 -10.89
N HIS A 10 1.71 5.12 -10.98
CA HIS A 10 0.86 5.44 -9.82
C HIS A 10 0.51 4.17 -9.03
N ALA A 11 -0.02 3.15 -9.70
CA ALA A 11 -0.33 1.87 -9.04
C ALA A 11 0.91 1.23 -8.35
N LEU A 12 2.08 1.26 -9.00
CA LEU A 12 3.32 0.73 -8.41
C LEU A 12 3.80 1.56 -7.21
N ALA A 13 3.84 2.89 -7.35
CA ALA A 13 4.31 3.80 -6.30
C ALA A 13 3.43 3.68 -5.05
N TYR A 14 2.11 3.67 -5.23
CA TYR A 14 1.17 3.56 -4.12
C TYR A 14 1.05 2.14 -3.57
N GLY A 15 1.30 1.12 -4.39
CA GLY A 15 1.50 -0.25 -3.91
C GLY A 15 2.68 -0.35 -2.95
N LEU A 16 3.83 0.23 -3.32
CA LEU A 16 5.02 0.29 -2.46
C LEU A 16 4.75 1.13 -1.20
N LEU A 17 4.10 2.29 -1.33
CA LEU A 17 3.71 3.12 -0.20
C LEU A 17 2.82 2.34 0.78
N GLY A 18 1.80 1.65 0.27
CA GLY A 18 0.91 0.82 1.08
C GLY A 18 1.66 -0.27 1.84
N VAL A 19 2.62 -0.95 1.20
CA VAL A 19 3.47 -1.97 1.86
C VAL A 19 4.35 -1.36 2.95
N LEU A 20 4.95 -0.19 2.71
CA LEU A 20 5.79 0.48 3.70
C LEU A 20 4.98 0.95 4.91
N VAL A 21 3.78 1.51 4.68
CA VAL A 21 2.87 1.92 5.76
C VAL A 21 2.38 0.69 6.52
N LEU A 22 2.05 -0.42 5.85
CA LEU A 22 1.67 -1.68 6.49
C LEU A 22 2.77 -2.17 7.43
N HIS A 23 4.01 -2.17 6.95
CA HIS A 23 5.17 -2.56 7.74
C HIS A 23 5.37 -1.66 8.96
N ALA A 24 5.22 -0.34 8.78
CA ALA A 24 5.32 0.62 9.86
C ALA A 24 4.21 0.42 10.92
N LEU A 25 2.95 0.25 10.49
CA LEU A 25 1.82 0.01 11.38
C LEU A 25 1.94 -1.31 12.14
N ALA A 26 2.54 -2.34 11.53
CA ALA A 26 2.83 -3.61 12.18
C ALA A 26 4.09 -3.58 13.08
N GLY A 27 4.65 -2.40 13.37
CA GLY A 27 5.82 -2.26 14.23
C GLY A 27 7.10 -2.89 13.64
N GLY A 28 7.20 -2.96 12.32
CA GLY A 28 8.35 -3.50 11.59
C GLY A 28 8.43 -5.02 11.59
N ARG A 29 7.36 -5.73 11.96
CA ARG A 29 7.35 -7.19 12.05
C ARG A 29 6.23 -7.77 11.20
N TRP A 30 6.58 -8.42 10.10
CA TRP A 30 5.63 -9.00 9.15
C TRP A 30 4.66 -10.02 9.76
N ARG A 31 5.04 -10.68 10.85
CA ARG A 31 4.20 -11.62 11.62
C ARG A 31 3.10 -10.96 12.44
N ASP A 32 3.25 -9.67 12.75
CA ASP A 32 2.27 -8.92 13.55
C ASP A 32 1.29 -8.16 12.65
N VAL A 33 1.33 -8.39 11.34
CA VAL A 33 0.40 -7.76 10.39
C VAL A 33 -0.99 -8.33 10.64
N THR A 34 -1.95 -7.43 10.88
CA THR A 34 -3.36 -7.76 11.11
C THR A 34 -4.21 -7.12 10.01
N GLY A 35 -5.47 -7.55 9.88
CA GLY A 35 -6.42 -6.88 9.00
C GLY A 35 -6.63 -5.40 9.33
N ARG A 36 -6.45 -5.00 10.60
CA ARG A 36 -6.50 -3.57 10.99
C ARG A 36 -5.30 -2.79 10.45
N HIS A 37 -4.09 -3.38 10.50
CA HIS A 37 -2.90 -2.78 9.89
C HIS A 37 -3.08 -2.64 8.37
N ALA A 38 -3.63 -3.67 7.71
CA ALA A 38 -3.92 -3.63 6.28
C ALA A 38 -4.93 -2.53 5.91
N ALA A 39 -6.07 -2.45 6.61
CA ALA A 39 -7.07 -1.42 6.38
C ALA A 39 -6.50 0.00 6.61
N GLY A 40 -5.72 0.18 7.68
CA GLY A 40 -5.05 1.44 7.98
C GLY A 40 -4.05 1.84 6.89
N ALA A 41 -3.27 0.89 6.38
CA ALA A 41 -2.29 1.14 5.32
C ALA A 41 -2.94 1.59 4.00
N VAL A 42 -4.03 0.92 3.59
CA VAL A 42 -4.79 1.33 2.40
C VAL A 42 -5.43 2.70 2.59
N LEU A 43 -6.01 2.97 3.76
CA LEU A 43 -6.61 4.27 4.05
C LEU A 43 -5.56 5.40 3.98
N ILE A 44 -4.41 5.22 4.62
CA ILE A 44 -3.33 6.22 4.62
C ILE A 44 -2.81 6.44 3.19
N ALA A 45 -2.55 5.36 2.43
CA ALA A 45 -2.09 5.47 1.05
C ALA A 45 -3.11 6.18 0.15
N GLY A 46 -4.41 5.87 0.30
CA GLY A 46 -5.48 6.53 -0.44
C GLY A 46 -5.65 8.01 -0.08
N LEU A 47 -5.54 8.38 1.20
CA LEU A 47 -5.54 9.77 1.64
C LEU A 47 -4.32 10.54 1.12
N TYR A 48 -3.17 9.88 1.07
CA TYR A 48 -1.97 10.45 0.46
C TYR A 48 -2.17 10.68 -1.05
N GLY A 49 -2.78 9.73 -1.76
CA GLY A 49 -3.10 9.85 -3.20
C GLY A 49 -4.08 10.97 -3.49
N LEU A 50 -5.12 11.10 -2.67
CA LEU A 50 -6.02 12.24 -2.74
C LEU A 50 -5.27 13.56 -2.54
N GLY A 51 -4.34 13.59 -1.59
CA GLY A 51 -3.44 14.72 -1.37
C GLY A 51 -2.61 15.05 -2.60
N ASP A 52 -1.98 14.04 -3.23
CA ASP A 52 -1.16 14.23 -4.44
C ASP A 52 -1.98 14.81 -5.59
N GLU A 53 -3.18 14.29 -5.85
CA GLU A 53 -4.09 14.84 -6.86
C GLU A 53 -4.51 16.28 -6.56
N ILE A 54 -4.71 16.64 -5.29
CA ILE A 54 -4.97 18.03 -4.90
C ILE A 54 -3.72 18.89 -5.15
N HIS A 55 -2.53 18.42 -4.81
CA HIS A 55 -1.26 19.13 -5.06
C HIS A 55 -1.02 19.34 -6.55
N GLN A 56 -1.33 18.35 -7.39
CA GLN A 56 -1.17 18.43 -8.84
C GLN A 56 -2.03 19.55 -9.46
N ARG A 57 -3.17 19.91 -8.87
CA ARG A 57 -3.99 21.05 -9.34
C ARG A 57 -3.26 22.40 -9.25
N PHE A 58 -2.23 22.49 -8.42
CA PHE A 58 -1.41 23.69 -8.28
C PHE A 58 -0.17 23.68 -9.17
N VAL A 59 0.09 22.58 -9.89
CA VAL A 59 1.23 22.43 -10.79
C VAL A 59 0.78 22.75 -12.23
N PRO A 60 1.26 23.85 -12.83
CA PRO A 60 0.91 24.21 -14.21
C PRO A 60 1.27 23.08 -15.18
N GLY A 61 0.33 22.69 -16.04
CA GLY A 61 0.53 21.63 -17.03
C GLY A 61 0.30 20.21 -16.51
N ARG A 62 -0.12 20.02 -15.26
CA ARG A 62 -0.66 18.76 -14.75
C ARG A 62 -2.18 18.83 -14.59
N SER A 63 -2.86 17.80 -15.05
CA SER A 63 -4.30 17.60 -14.83
C SER A 63 -4.49 16.59 -13.72
N ALA A 64 -5.14 17.00 -12.62
CA ALA A 64 -5.59 16.05 -11.61
C ALA A 64 -6.66 15.14 -12.24
N GLU A 65 -6.42 13.84 -12.25
CA GLU A 65 -7.30 12.84 -12.86
C GLU A 65 -7.82 11.86 -11.80
N LEU A 66 -9.15 11.70 -11.75
CA LEU A 66 -9.79 10.76 -10.85
C LEU A 66 -9.35 9.30 -11.09
N LEU A 67 -8.80 9.01 -12.28
CA LEU A 67 -8.24 7.71 -12.64
C LEU A 67 -6.89 7.45 -11.98
N ASP A 68 -6.06 8.47 -11.77
CA ASP A 68 -4.77 8.33 -11.09
C ASP A 68 -5.02 8.03 -9.60
N LEU A 69 -5.97 8.70 -8.96
CA LEU A 69 -6.46 8.33 -7.62
C LEU A 69 -6.99 6.88 -7.56
N GLY A 70 -7.70 6.45 -8.59
CA GLY A 70 -8.19 5.07 -8.70
C GLY A 70 -7.04 4.05 -8.78
N ALA A 71 -6.00 4.36 -9.57
CA ALA A 71 -4.81 3.54 -9.65
C ALA A 71 -4.00 3.53 -8.35
N ASP A 72 -3.92 4.65 -7.65
CA ASP A 72 -3.25 4.75 -6.35
C ASP A 72 -3.88 3.80 -5.34
N VAL A 73 -5.21 3.88 -5.19
CA VAL A 73 -5.97 3.02 -4.27
C VAL A 73 -5.89 1.56 -4.69
N ALA A 74 -6.00 1.24 -5.98
CA ALA A 74 -5.89 -0.12 -6.49
C ALA A 74 -4.48 -0.70 -6.26
N GLY A 75 -3.44 0.09 -6.51
CA GLY A 75 -2.05 -0.26 -6.26
C GLY A 75 -1.80 -0.56 -4.79
N ALA A 76 -2.23 0.35 -3.90
CA ALA A 76 -2.13 0.18 -2.46
C ALA A 76 -2.86 -1.08 -1.98
N LEU A 77 -4.08 -1.32 -2.45
CA LEU A 77 -4.85 -2.54 -2.13
C LEU A 77 -4.09 -3.81 -2.54
N CYS A 78 -3.63 -3.87 -3.79
CA CYS A 78 -2.90 -5.03 -4.31
C CYS A 78 -1.61 -5.30 -3.50
N GLY A 79 -0.79 -4.28 -3.27
CA GLY A 79 0.46 -4.41 -2.51
C GLY A 79 0.23 -4.84 -1.07
N VAL A 80 -0.73 -4.20 -0.39
CA VAL A 80 -1.07 -4.51 1.01
C VAL A 80 -1.63 -5.92 1.15
N LEU A 81 -2.55 -6.34 0.29
CA LEU A 81 -3.15 -7.67 0.38
C LEU A 81 -2.13 -8.78 0.12
N LEU A 82 -1.25 -8.60 -0.87
CA LEU A 82 -0.17 -9.55 -1.16
C LEU A 82 0.72 -9.76 0.08
N VAL A 83 1.18 -8.68 0.68
CA VAL A 83 2.11 -8.74 1.82
C VAL A 83 1.40 -9.18 3.10
N TRP A 84 0.16 -8.77 3.32
CA TRP A 84 -0.64 -9.24 4.45
C TRP A 84 -0.85 -10.76 4.41
N ALA A 85 -1.18 -11.32 3.24
CA ALA A 85 -1.28 -12.76 3.05
C ALA A 85 0.05 -13.47 3.35
N CYS A 86 1.18 -12.94 2.88
CA CYS A 86 2.50 -13.47 3.23
C CYS A 86 2.79 -13.39 4.74
N GLY A 87 2.42 -12.29 5.40
CA GLY A 87 2.58 -12.11 6.84
C GLY A 87 1.83 -13.17 7.66
N ILE A 88 0.59 -13.49 7.26
CA ILE A 88 -0.20 -14.58 7.86
C ILE A 88 0.50 -15.94 7.68
N VAL A 89 1.01 -16.23 6.48
CA VAL A 89 1.73 -17.50 6.24
C VAL A 89 2.99 -17.59 7.11
N LEU A 90 3.73 -16.49 7.28
CA LEU A 90 4.92 -16.44 8.13
C LEU A 90 4.58 -16.59 9.62
N SER A 91 3.43 -16.07 10.08
CA SER A 91 2.98 -16.24 11.46
C SER A 91 2.60 -17.69 11.77
N ILE A 92 2.07 -18.43 10.79
CA ILE A 92 1.70 -19.85 10.95
C ILE A 92 2.94 -20.76 11.05
N ARG A 93 4.07 -20.37 10.46
CA ARG A 93 5.28 -21.21 10.37
C ARG A 93 6.21 -21.19 11.60
N GLN A 94 5.82 -20.53 12.69
CA GLN A 94 6.68 -20.45 13.88
C GLN A 94 6.52 -21.68 14.78
N PRO A 95 7.62 -22.39 15.13
CA PRO A 95 7.60 -23.43 16.16
C PRO A 95 7.13 -22.86 17.50
N GLY A 96 6.50 -23.68 18.33
CA GLY A 96 6.03 -23.25 19.64
C GLY A 96 7.18 -22.73 20.52
N PRO A 97 6.93 -21.89 21.54
CA PRO A 97 7.96 -21.33 22.41
C PRO A 97 8.93 -22.36 23.04
N GLY A 98 8.55 -23.64 23.07
CA GLY A 98 9.34 -24.77 23.60
C GLY A 98 10.07 -25.62 22.57
N GLU A 99 10.05 -25.29 21.27
CA GLU A 99 10.73 -26.06 20.20
C GLU A 99 12.03 -25.40 19.71
N ARG A 100 12.49 -24.34 20.40
CA ARG A 100 13.81 -23.73 20.11
C ARG A 100 14.92 -24.60 20.71
N PRO A 101 15.91 -25.06 19.91
CA PRO A 101 17.02 -25.88 20.40
C PRO A 101 17.93 -25.13 21.37
#